data_AF-A0A7Y3EYW7-F1
#
_entry.id   AF-A0A7Y3EYW7-F1
#
_cell.length_a   1.000
_cell.length_b   1.000
_cell.length_c   1.000
_cell.angle_alpha   90.00
_cell.angle_beta   90.00
_cell.angle_gamma   90.00
#
_symmetry.space_group_name_H-M   'P 1'
#
loop_
_entity.id
_entity.type
_entity.pdbx_description
1 polymer ?
#
loop_
_entity_poly.entity_id
_entity_poly.type
_entity_poly.pdbx_seq_one_letter_code
_entity_poly.pdbx_strand_id
1 'polypeptide(L)'
;MKYRLVNKLLVRVLPFLVAWLLRLWFATCRVKEHGTAYREEAESYQKAIIASFWHYSLVYVFYHLRKESAAVLVSASEDGEYIARLA
;
A
#
# COMPACT_ATOMS: atom_id res chain seq x y z
N MET A 1 -17.47 6.61 -24.14
CA MET A 1 -18.06 7.09 -22.87
C MET A 1 -18.27 5.98 -21.83
N LYS A 2 -18.85 4.82 -22.20
CA LYS A 2 -19.08 3.67 -21.30
C LYS A 2 -17.82 3.15 -20.58
N TYR A 3 -16.71 2.98 -21.32
CA TYR A 3 -15.42 2.52 -20.78
C TYR A 3 -14.86 3.41 -19.66
N ARG A 4 -15.08 4.72 -19.74
CA ARG A 4 -14.58 5.69 -18.75
C ARG A 4 -15.38 5.62 -17.43
N LEU A 5 -16.65 5.21 -17.48
CA LEU A 5 -17.47 5.00 -16.29
C LEU A 5 -17.09 3.69 -15.59
N VAL A 6 -16.87 2.63 -16.38
CA VAL A 6 -16.40 1.34 -15.87
C VAL A 6 -15.03 1.47 -15.22
N ASN A 7 -14.06 2.15 -15.86
CA ASN A 7 -12.75 2.39 -15.24
C ASN A 7 -12.87 3.17 -13.92
N LYS A 8 -13.72 4.21 -13.85
CA LYS A 8 -13.95 4.96 -12.61
C LYS A 8 -14.54 4.08 -11.49
N LEU A 9 -15.46 3.18 -11.83
CA LEU A 9 -16.04 2.24 -10.86
C LEU A 9 -15.00 1.21 -10.42
N LEU A 10 -14.24 0.64 -11.35
CA LEU A 10 -13.16 -0.32 -11.06
C LEU A 10 -12.11 0.30 -10.14
N VAL A 11 -11.63 1.50 -10.45
CA VAL A 11 -10.67 2.25 -9.63
C VAL A 11 -11.20 2.53 -8.22
N ARG A 12 -12.52 2.56 -8.00
CA ARG A 12 -13.11 2.74 -6.66
C ARG A 12 -13.35 1.44 -5.91
N VAL A 13 -13.74 0.38 -6.60
CA VAL A 13 -14.13 -0.90 -5.99
C VAL A 13 -12.94 -1.83 -5.84
N LEU A 14 -12.07 -1.89 -6.86
CA LEU A 14 -10.95 -2.81 -6.91
C LEU A 14 -9.95 -2.63 -5.75
N PRO A 15 -9.53 -1.40 -5.38
CA PRO A 15 -8.62 -1.23 -4.24
C PRO A 15 -9.21 -1.74 -2.94
N PHE A 16 -10.51 -1.53 -2.71
CA PHE A 16 -11.19 -2.04 -1.52
C PHE A 16 -11.22 -3.56 -1.48
N LEU A 17 -11.55 -4.21 -2.61
CA LEU A 17 -11.56 -5.68 -2.70
C LEU A 17 -10.15 -6.26 -2.49
N VAL A 18 -9.14 -5.66 -3.12
CA VAL A 18 -7.74 -6.08 -2.96
C VAL A 18 -7.30 -5.90 -1.51
N ALA A 19 -7.62 -4.78 -0.86
CA ALA A 19 -7.28 -4.56 0.54
C ALA A 19 -7.84 -5.65 1.46
N TRP A 20 -9.10 -6.07 1.26
CA TRP A 20 -9.69 -7.18 2.02
C TRP A 20 -9.05 -8.52 1.71
N LEU A 21 -8.76 -8.80 0.44
CA LEU A 21 -8.07 -10.01 0.03
C LEU A 21 -6.69 -10.11 0.71
N LEU A 22 -5.92 -9.03 0.72
CA LEU A 22 -4.62 -8.97 1.38
C LEU A 22 -4.76 -9.17 2.89
N ARG A 23 -5.76 -8.56 3.53
CA ARG A 23 -6.01 -8.76 4.97
C ARG A 23 -6.31 -10.22 5.30
N LEU A 24 -7.16 -10.87 4.52
CA LEU A 24 -7.51 -12.28 4.71
C LEU A 24 -6.31 -13.20 4.46
N TRP A 25 -5.54 -12.92 3.41
CA TRP A 25 -4.33 -13.68 3.13
C TRP A 25 -3.31 -13.53 4.27
N PHE A 26 -2.93 -12.32 4.63
CA PHE A 26 -1.93 -12.15 5.69
C PHE A 26 -2.45 -12.49 7.10
N ALA A 27 -3.76 -12.63 7.31
CA ALA A 27 -4.32 -13.21 8.53
C ALA A 27 -3.99 -14.70 8.67
N THR A 28 -3.75 -15.43 7.57
CA THR A 28 -3.34 -16.83 7.60
C THR A 28 -1.81 -17.00 7.57
N CYS A 29 -1.06 -15.92 7.35
CA CYS A 29 0.40 -15.93 7.34
C CYS A 29 0.99 -15.49 8.68
N ARG A 30 2.04 -16.18 9.16
CA ARG A 30 2.88 -15.68 10.24
C ARG A 30 3.90 -14.69 9.68
N VAL A 31 3.63 -13.40 9.85
CA VAL A 31 4.56 -12.31 9.48
C VAL A 31 5.63 -12.16 10.56
N LYS A 32 6.89 -12.03 10.13
CA LYS A 32 8.02 -11.64 10.99
C LYS A 32 8.69 -10.41 10.39
N GLU A 33 8.87 -9.39 11.21
CA GLU A 33 9.57 -8.17 10.83
C GLU A 33 10.99 -8.21 11.37
N HIS A 34 11.94 -7.76 10.55
CA HIS A 34 13.36 -7.71 10.88
C HIS A 34 13.85 -6.27 10.79
N GLY A 35 14.69 -5.85 11.73
CA GLY A 35 15.28 -4.51 11.72
C GLY A 35 14.30 -3.39 12.10
N THR A 36 13.26 -3.68 12.88
CA THR A 36 12.28 -2.68 13.35
C THR A 36 12.93 -1.52 14.11
N ALA A 37 14.05 -1.76 14.79
CA ALA A 37 14.82 -0.74 15.50
C ALA A 37 15.22 0.46 14.62
N TYR A 38 15.62 0.24 13.36
CA TYR A 38 16.00 1.34 12.45
C TYR A 38 14.80 2.21 12.08
N ARG A 39 13.62 1.60 12.01
CA ARG A 39 12.37 2.31 11.73
C ARG A 39 11.93 3.11 12.95
N GLU A 40 11.94 2.50 14.14
CA GLU A 40 11.63 3.18 15.40
C GLU A 40 12.57 4.36 15.64
N GLU A 41 13.87 4.20 15.34
CA GLU A 41 14.84 5.29 15.39
C GLU A 41 14.46 6.41 14.42
N ALA A 42 14.17 6.07 13.15
CA ALA A 42 13.74 7.05 12.15
C ALA A 42 12.48 7.83 12.59
N GLU A 43 11.49 7.13 13.17
CA GLU A 43 10.24 7.72 13.69
C GLU A 43 10.48 8.60 14.92
N SER A 44 11.49 8.27 15.75
CA SER A 44 11.83 9.05 16.94
C SER A 44 12.28 10.48 16.63
N TYR A 45 12.80 10.74 15.42
CA TYR A 45 13.20 12.08 14.97
C TYR A 45 12.01 13.00 14.68
N GLN A 46 10.76 12.49 14.69
CA GLN A 46 9.52 13.25 14.44
C GLN A 46 9.56 14.04 13.12
N LYS A 47 10.20 13.48 12.10
CA LYS A 47 10.29 14.06 10.75
C LYS A 47 9.55 13.19 9.74
N ALA A 48 9.27 13.77 8.57
CA ALA A 48 8.79 12.99 7.44
C ALA A 48 9.85 11.97 7.01
N ILE A 49 9.44 10.72 6.80
CA ILE A 49 10.31 9.60 6.43
C ILE A 49 9.97 9.17 5.00
N ILE A 50 10.99 9.00 4.17
CA ILE A 50 10.86 8.35 2.87
C ILE A 50 11.37 6.92 3.01
N ALA A 51 10.47 5.96 2.90
CA ALA A 51 10.81 4.54 2.82
C ALA A 51 10.82 4.10 1.36
N SER A 52 11.86 3.35 0.96
CA SER A 52 11.93 2.70 -0.35
C SER A 52 11.65 1.21 -0.20
N PHE A 53 11.05 0.63 -1.24
CA PHE A 53 10.77 -0.79 -1.29
C PHE A 53 10.87 -1.30 -2.73
N TRP A 54 11.14 -2.60 -2.87
CA TRP A 54 11.21 -3.24 -4.17
C TRP A 54 9.82 -3.64 -4.66
N HIS A 55 9.59 -3.61 -5.97
CA HIS A 55 8.29 -3.97 -6.55
C HIS A 55 7.77 -5.35 -6.12
N TYR A 56 8.65 -6.33 -5.90
CA TYR A 56 8.24 -7.66 -5.46
C TYR A 56 7.61 -7.66 -4.04
N SER A 57 7.90 -6.66 -3.21
CA SER A 57 7.36 -6.56 -1.85
C SER A 57 6.08 -5.72 -1.76
N LEU A 58 5.60 -5.17 -2.87
CA LEU A 58 4.46 -4.25 -2.96
C LEU A 58 3.20 -4.80 -2.26
N VAL A 59 2.89 -6.09 -2.42
CA VAL A 59 1.76 -6.76 -1.76
C VAL A 59 1.89 -6.72 -0.23
N TYR A 60 3.07 -7.05 0.29
CA TYR A 60 3.34 -7.00 1.72
C TYR A 60 3.33 -5.56 2.22
N VAL A 61 3.90 -4.61 1.47
CA VAL A 61 3.98 -3.21 1.85
C VAL A 61 2.59 -2.60 2.04
N PHE A 62 1.63 -2.85 1.14
CA PHE A 62 0.25 -2.36 1.34
C PHE A 62 -0.43 -2.99 2.55
N TYR A 63 -0.19 -4.29 2.78
CA TYR A 63 -0.66 -4.89 4.02
C TYR A 63 0.00 -4.22 5.23
N HIS A 64 1.32 -4.08 5.24
CA HIS A 64 2.08 -3.54 6.36
C HIS A 64 1.66 -2.11 6.71
N LEU A 65 1.63 -1.22 5.72
CA LEU A 65 1.30 0.20 5.86
C LEU A 65 -0.17 0.48 6.19
N ARG A 66 -1.07 -0.53 6.14
CA ARG A 66 -2.51 -0.36 6.40
C ARG A 66 -2.86 0.26 7.77
N LYS A 67 -1.92 0.24 8.72
CA LYS A 67 -2.08 0.76 10.09
C LYS A 67 -1.39 2.10 10.29
N GLU A 68 -0.72 2.61 9.26
CA GLU A 68 0.17 3.76 9.30
C GLU A 68 -0.40 4.91 8.50
N SER A 69 -0.03 6.14 8.87
CA SER A 69 -0.32 7.33 8.04
C SER A 69 0.76 7.49 6.98
N ALA A 70 0.77 6.59 5.99
CA ALA A 70 1.74 6.57 4.91
C ALA A 70 1.10 6.92 3.56
N ALA A 71 1.89 7.49 2.64
CA ALA A 71 1.49 7.71 1.25
C ALA A 71 2.53 7.06 0.33
N VAL A 72 2.06 6.41 -0.73
CA VAL A 72 2.94 5.80 -1.73
C VAL A 72 3.17 6.79 -2.86
N LEU A 73 4.45 7.08 -3.13
CA LEU A 73 4.85 7.94 -4.24
C LEU A 73 4.81 7.13 -5.54
N VAL A 74 3.89 7.48 -6.44
CA VAL A 74 3.74 6.86 -7.76
C VAL A 74 3.74 7.91 -8.85
N SER A 75 4.28 7.55 -10.02
CA SER A 75 4.18 8.38 -11.21
C SER A 75 2.71 8.56 -11.61
N ALA A 76 2.38 9.73 -12.19
CA ALA A 76 1.04 10.01 -12.68
C ALA A 76 0.72 9.15 -13.93
N SER A 77 0.11 7.98 -13.70
CA SER A 77 -0.32 7.03 -14.73
C SER A 77 -1.65 6.39 -14.35
N GLU A 78 -2.32 5.72 -15.30
CA GLU A 78 -3.57 5.00 -15.03
C GLU A 78 -3.36 3.86 -14.02
N ASP A 79 -2.23 3.15 -14.12
CA ASP A 79 -1.85 2.10 -13.15
C ASP A 79 -1.48 2.69 -11.78
N GLY A 80 -0.87 3.88 -11.77
CA GLY A 80 -0.53 4.61 -10.54
C GLY A 80 -1.77 4.99 -9.71
N GLU A 81 -2.88 5.33 -10.37
CA GLU A 81 -4.15 5.65 -9.69
C GLU A 81 -4.71 4.46 -8.89
N TYR A 82 -4.52 3.22 -9.37
CA TYR A 82 -4.92 2.04 -8.60
C TYR A 82 -4.07 1.85 -7.34
N ILE A 83 -2.76 2.08 -7.45
CA ILE A 83 -1.83 2.01 -6.31
C ILE A 83 -2.15 3.10 -5.29
N ALA A 84 -2.35 4.34 -5.75
CA ALA A 84 -2.64 5.50 -4.90
C ALA A 84 -3.94 5.36 -4.09
N ARG A 85 -4.89 4.55 -4.56
CA ARG A 85 -6.15 4.28 -3.83
C ARG A 85 -6.12 3.04 -2.96
N LEU A 86 -5.13 2.18 -3.15
CA LEU A 86 -4.94 0.98 -2.33
C LEU A 86 -4.08 1.28 -1.10
N ALA A 87 -3.08 2.15 -1.27
CA ALA A 87 -2.29 2.72 -0.19
C ALA A 87 -3.13 3.66 0.67
#